data_AF-A0A351I7J7-F1
#
_entry.id   AF-A0A351I7J7-F1
#
_cell.length_a   1.000
_cell.length_b   1.000
_cell.length_c   1.000
_cell.angle_alpha   90.00
_cell.angle_beta   90.00
_cell.angle_gamma   90.00
#
_symmetry.space_group_name_H-M   'P 1'
#
loop_
_entity.id
_entity.type
_entity.pdbx_description
1 polymer ?
#
loop_
_entity_poly.entity_id
_entity_poly.type
_entity_poly.pdbx_seq_one_letter_code
_entity_poly.pdbx_strand_id
1 'polypeptide(L)' 'MIKITFTIIGSYLVGSISPSIILGRILKGIDIREHGSGNAGSTNAF' A
#
# COMPACT_ATOMS: atom_id res chain seq x y z
N MET A 1 16.94 -13.66 -18.91
CA MET A 1 17.22 -13.50 -17.47
C MET A 1 17.09 -12.05 -17.02
N ILE A 2 17.84 -11.08 -17.59
CA ILE A 2 17.79 -9.66 -17.18
C ILE A 2 16.38 -9.02 -17.19
N LYS A 3 15.56 -9.31 -18.21
CA LYS A 3 14.18 -8.82 -18.31
C LYS A 3 13.32 -9.27 -17.12
N ILE A 4 13.40 -10.56 -16.76
CA ILE A 4 12.66 -11.14 -15.65
C ILE A 4 13.11 -10.51 -14.34
N THR A 5 14.40 -10.30 -14.15
CA THR A 5 14.96 -9.60 -12.98
C THR A 5 14.36 -8.21 -12.83
N PHE A 6 14.34 -7.41 -13.91
CA PHE A 6 13.72 -6.08 -13.88
C PHE A 6 12.22 -6.14 -13.62
N THR A 7 11.51 -7.12 -14.20
CA THR A 7 10.08 -7.30 -13.94
C THR A 7 9.80 -7.59 -12.47
N ILE A 8 10.57 -8.49 -11.85
CA ILE A 8 10.41 -8.85 -10.43
C ILE A 8 10.69 -7.65 -9.53
N ILE A 9 11.79 -6.93 -9.79
CA ILE A 9 12.15 -5.76 -8.98
C ILE A 9 11.10 -4.67 -9.15
N GLY A 10 10.70 -4.36 -10.39
CA GLY A 10 9.70 -3.33 -10.68
C GLY A 10 8.34 -3.65 -10.05
N SER A 11 7.87 -4.89 -10.17
CA SER A 11 6.57 -5.30 -9.60
C SER A 11 6.58 -5.27 -8.07
N TYR A 12 7.69 -5.67 -7.44
CA TYR A 12 7.82 -5.61 -5.99
C TYR A 12 7.80 -4.17 -5.49
N LEU A 13 8.52 -3.26 -6.15
CA LEU A 13 8.55 -1.85 -5.77
C LEU A 13 7.19 -1.19 -5.93
N VAL A 14 6.51 -1.42 -7.06
CA VAL A 14 5.16 -0.87 -7.29
C VAL A 14 4.14 -1.47 -6.34
N GLY A 15 4.17 -2.79 -6.11
CA GLY A 15 3.27 -3.49 -5.19
C GLY A 15 3.48 -3.14 -3.72
N SER A 16 4.66 -2.65 -3.36
CA SER A 16 4.97 -2.19 -1.99
C SER A 16 4.37 -0.81 -1.65
N ILE A 17 3.83 -0.10 -2.65
CA ILE A 17 3.11 1.15 -2.43
C ILE A 17 1.75 0.81 -1.80
N SER A 18 1.51 1.28 -0.57
CA SER A 18 0.25 1.04 0.14
C SER A 18 -0.74 2.19 -0.11
N PRO A 19 -1.75 2.03 -1.00
CA PRO A 19 -2.67 3.11 -1.34
C PRO A 19 -3.57 3.47 -0.16
N SER A 20 -3.90 2.50 0.69
CA SER A 20 -4.73 2.66 1.87
C SER A 20 -4.08 3.63 2.88
N ILE A 21 -2.76 3.50 3.14
CA ILE A 21 -2.03 4.43 4.01
C ILE A 21 -1.96 5.83 3.37
N ILE A 22 -1.61 5.89 2.08
CA ILE A 22 -1.42 7.17 1.37
C ILE A 22 -2.75 7.93 1.29
N LEU A 23 -3.81 7.30 0.81
CA LEU A 23 -5.11 7.91 0.63
C LEU A 23 -5.80 8.17 1.98
N GLY A 24 -5.61 7.32 2.99
CA GLY A 24 -6.09 7.60 4.34
C GLY A 24 -5.53 8.91 4.88
N ARG A 25 -4.22 9.14 4.70
CA ARG A 25 -3.56 10.38 5.12
C ARG A 25 -3.97 11.58 4.27
N ILE A 26 -4.01 11.45 2.94
CA ILE A 26 -4.27 12.58 2.03
C ILE A 26 -5.76 12.98 2.00
N LEU A 27 -6.67 12.01 1.91
CA LEU A 27 -8.10 12.29 1.72
C LEU A 27 -8.85 12.46 3.03
N LYS A 28 -8.45 11.71 4.07
CA LYS A 28 -9.15 11.68 5.37
C LYS A 28 -8.33 12.27 6.52
N GLY A 29 -7.05 12.57 6.32
CA GLY A 29 -6.19 13.12 7.37
C GLY A 29 -5.86 12.13 8.49
N ILE A 30 -6.04 10.82 8.28
CA ILE A 30 -5.87 9.79 9.30
C ILE A 30 -4.77 8.78 8.93
N ASP A 31 -4.13 8.21 9.95
CA ASP A 31 -3.34 6.98 9.77
C ASP A 31 -4.26 5.77 9.94
N ILE A 32 -4.47 5.03 8.85
CA ILE A 32 -5.37 3.87 8.86
C ILE A 32 -4.94 2.78 9.85
N ARG A 33 -3.66 2.76 10.25
CA ARG A 33 -3.12 1.76 11.19
C ARG A 33 -3.55 2.01 12.63
N GLU A 34 -4.05 3.20 12.91
CA GLU A 34 -4.60 3.59 14.22
C GLU A 34 -6.12 3.30 14.31
N HIS A 35 -6.72 2.76 13.25
CA HIS A 35 -8.16 2.56 13.13
C HIS A 35 -8.49 1.09 12.87
N GLY A 36 -9.65 0.65 13.37
CA GLY A 36 -10.19 -0.68 13.12
C GLY A 36 -9.25 -1.81 13.55
N SER A 37 -8.91 -2.68 12.60
CA SER A 37 -7.98 -3.80 12.82
C SER A 37 -6.50 -3.39 12.83
N GLY A 38 -6.19 -2.16 12.42
CA GLY A 38 -4.83 -1.65 12.26
C GLY A 38 -4.08 -2.18 11.03
N ASN A 39 -4.67 -3.08 10.25
CA ASN A 39 -4.06 -3.58 9.00
C ASN A 39 -4.21 -2.54 7.87
N ALA A 40 -3.18 -2.34 7.07
CA ALA A 40 -3.21 -1.46 5.90
C ALA A 40 -3.89 -2.07 4.67
N GLY A 41 -4.89 -2.93 4.87
CA GLY A 41 -5.67 -3.58 3.83
C GLY A 41 -6.90 -2.78 3.39
N SER A 42 -7.53 -3.20 2.30
CA SER A 42 -8.78 -2.61 1.80
C SER A 42 -9.91 -2.68 2.81
N THR A 43 -10.03 -3.79 3.56
CA THR A 43 -11.07 -3.98 4.58
C THR A 43 -11.01 -2.92 5.68
N ASN A 44 -9.81 -2.44 6.03
CA ASN A 44 -9.65 -1.42 7.06
C ASN A 44 -9.74 0.00 6.50
N ALA A 45 -9.70 0.15 5.17
CA ALA A 45 -9.78 1.43 4.47
C ALA A 45 -11.22 1.79 4.03
N PHE A 46 -12.13 0.82 4.01
CA PHE A 46 -13.57 1.01 3.79
C PHE A 46 -14.20 1.70 5.01
#